data_AF-A0A7J5E7B7-F1
#
_entry.id   AF-A0A7J5E7B7-F1
#
_cell.length_a   1.000
_cell.length_b   1.000
_cell.length_c   1.000
_cell.angle_alpha   90.00
_cell.angle_beta   90.00
_cell.angle_gamma   90.00
#
_symmetry.space_group_name_H-M   'P 1'
#
loop_
_entity.id
_entity.type
_entity.pdbx_description
1 polymer ?
#
loop_
_entity_poly.entity_id
_entity_poly.type
_entity_poly.pdbx_seq_one_letter_code
_entity_poly.pdbx_strand_id
1 'polypeptide(L)' 'MILSMTGYGKGTASNGKWNVDTEVKSINSRYLEVFIKYPPVLATKEYEIRELVKSKIKRGKLNLSIQIKKNGFEDEA' A
#
# COMPACT_ATOMS: atom_id res chain seq x y z
N MET A 1 -19.98 21.27 -8.97
CA MET A 1 -19.60 19.88 -9.36
C MET A 1 -18.92 19.22 -8.19
N ILE A 2 -19.52 18.18 -7.61
CA ILE A 2 -18.85 17.35 -6.61
C ILE A 2 -17.90 16.40 -7.34
N LEU A 3 -16.61 16.77 -7.44
CA LEU A 3 -15.60 15.80 -7.87
C LEU A 3 -15.57 14.66 -6.86
N SER A 4 -15.82 13.45 -7.34
CA SER A 4 -15.68 12.23 -6.55
C SER A 4 -14.28 12.19 -5.94
N MET A 5 -14.16 12.22 -4.61
CA MET A 5 -12.90 12.03 -3.89
C MET A 5 -12.51 10.55 -3.85
N THR A 6 -12.59 9.90 -5.01
CA THR A 6 -12.11 8.54 -5.23
C THR A 6 -10.77 8.62 -5.93
N GLY A 7 -9.71 8.14 -5.28
CA GLY A 7 -8.36 8.12 -5.81
C GLY A 7 -7.91 6.68 -6.02
N TYR A 8 -7.27 6.43 -7.16
CA TYR A 8 -6.55 5.18 -7.40
C TYR A 8 -5.07 5.53 -7.56
N GLY A 9 -4.21 4.73 -6.93
CA GLY A 9 -2.76 4.83 -7.08
C GLY A 9 -2.16 3.44 -7.16
N LYS A 10 -1.18 3.27 -8.03
CA LYS A 10 -0.34 2.07 -8.08
C LYS A 10 1.12 2.50 -8.05
N GLY A 11 1.92 1.81 -7.25
CA GLY A 11 3.37 1.98 -7.19
C GLY A 11 4.03 0.62 -7.20
N THR A 12 5.08 0.48 -7.98
CA THR A 12 5.91 -0.73 -8.00
C THR A 12 7.33 -0.33 -7.63
N ALA A 13 7.94 -1.08 -6.72
CA ALA A 13 9.32 -0.90 -6.30
C ALA A 13 10.04 -2.24 -6.43
N SER A 14 11.13 -2.26 -7.17
CA SER A 14 11.92 -3.46 -7.41
C SER A 14 13.33 -3.28 -6.86
N ASN A 15 13.91 -4.39 -6.41
CA ASN A 15 15.33 -4.54 -6.12
C ASN A 15 15.78 -5.89 -6.69
N GLY A 16 17.07 -6.12 -6.84
CA GLY A 16 17.62 -7.31 -7.54
C GLY A 16 17.04 -8.64 -7.06
N LYS A 17 16.59 -8.73 -5.80
CA LYS A 17 16.00 -9.95 -5.20
C LYS A 17 14.48 -9.90 -5.00
N TRP A 18 13.84 -8.73 -5.04
CA TRP A 18 12.45 -8.56 -4.61
C TRP A 18 11.71 -7.55 -5.48
N ASN A 19 10.45 -7.85 -5.77
CA ASN A 19 9.53 -6.99 -6.47
C ASN A 19 8.34 -6.70 -5.57
N VAL A 20 8.05 -5.42 -5.33
CA VAL A 20 6.99 -4.97 -4.42
C VAL A 20 5.97 -4.17 -5.22
N ASP A 21 4.76 -4.69 -5.32
CA ASP A 21 3.63 -4.01 -5.93
C ASP A 21 2.71 -3.48 -4.83
N THR A 22 2.40 -2.19 -4.91
CA THR A 22 1.52 -1.51 -3.96
C THR A 22 0.36 -0.86 -4.70
N GLU A 23 -0.86 -1.11 -4.25
CA GLU A 23 -2.07 -0.52 -4.81
C GLU A 23 -2.84 0.21 -3.71
N VAL A 24 -3.32 1.41 -4.03
CA VAL A 24 -4.11 2.27 -3.16
C VAL A 24 -5.43 2.59 -3.84
N LYS A 25 -6.53 2.33 -3.15
CA LYS A 25 -7.88 2.71 -3.54
C LYS A 25 -8.49 3.53 -2.42
N SER A 26 -8.87 4.76 -2.70
CA SER A 26 -9.60 5.61 -1.76
C SER A 26 -11.01 5.86 -2.27
N ILE A 27 -11.94 5.96 -1.33
CA ILE A 27 -13.30 6.42 -1.57
C ILE A 27 -13.64 7.58 -0.65
N ASN A 28 -14.59 8.42 -1.09
CA ASN A 28 -15.09 9.52 -0.27
C ASN A 28 -15.82 8.94 0.95
N SER A 29 -15.25 9.13 2.13
CA SER A 29 -15.87 8.81 3.41
C SER A 29 -15.63 9.95 4.39
N ARG A 30 -16.57 10.15 5.31
CA ARG A 30 -16.52 11.22 6.33
C ARG A 30 -15.34 11.05 7.28
N TYR A 31 -14.97 9.81 7.59
CA TYR A 31 -13.89 9.46 8.51
C TYR A 31 -12.71 8.84 7.76
N LEU A 32 -11.51 8.98 8.33
CA LEU A 32 -10.33 8.28 7.84
C LEU A 32 -10.35 6.84 8.32
N GLU A 33 -10.60 5.91 7.40
CA GLU A 33 -10.46 4.48 7.66
C GLU A 33 -9.36 3.93 6.78
N VAL A 34 -8.33 3.34 7.37
CA VAL A 34 -7.19 2.77 6.64
C VAL A 34 -7.18 1.26 6.81
N PHE A 35 -7.39 0.56 5.69
CA PHE A 35 -7.28 -0.88 5.57
C PHE A 35 -5.99 -1.19 4.83
N ILE A 36 -5.09 -1.93 5.47
CA ILE A 36 -3.80 -2.31 4.87
C ILE A 36 -3.76 -3.83 4.80
N LYS A 37 -3.66 -4.36 3.59
CA LYS A 37 -3.36 -5.76 3.33
C LYS A 37 -1.88 -5.86 3.01
N TYR A 38 -1.12 -6.54 3.87
CA TYR A 38 0.32 -6.72 3.72
C TYR A 38 0.68 -8.21 3.92
N PRO A 39 1.80 -8.68 3.33
CA PRO A 39 2.31 -10.02 3.59
C PRO A 39 2.91 -10.13 5.00
N PRO A 40 2.96 -11.34 5.61
CA PRO A 40 3.39 -11.53 7.00
C PRO A 40 4.77 -10.93 7.34
N VAL A 41 5.69 -10.90 6.37
CA VAL A 41 7.02 -10.29 6.52
C VAL A 41 6.99 -8.80 6.87
N LEU A 42 5.89 -8.10 6.57
CA LEU A 42 5.69 -6.68 6.89
C LEU A 42 4.88 -6.45 8.17
N ALA A 43 4.45 -7.50 8.88
CA ALA A 43 3.64 -7.36 10.10
C ALA A 43 4.33 -6.48 11.16
N THR A 44 5.65 -6.65 11.34
CA THR A 44 6.44 -5.83 12.27
C THR A 44 6.47 -4.34 11.90
N LYS A 45 6.22 -4.01 10.63
CA LYS A 45 6.19 -2.63 10.13
C LYS A 45 4.78 -2.07 9.95
N GLU A 46 3.73 -2.79 10.38
CA GLU A 46 2.35 -2.31 10.21
C GLU A 46 2.17 -0.89 10.77
N TYR A 47 2.63 -0.67 11.99
CA TYR A 47 2.43 0.61 12.69
C TYR A 47 3.05 1.77 11.91
N GLU A 48 4.29 1.61 11.44
CA GLU A 48 4.99 2.61 10.63
C GLU A 48 4.24 2.91 9.33
N ILE A 49 3.77 1.88 8.62
CA ILE A 49 3.02 2.03 7.36
C ILE A 49 1.72 2.79 7.63
N ARG A 50 1.01 2.44 8.70
CA ARG A 50 -0.26 3.07 9.07
C ARG A 50 -0.08 4.54 9.42
N GLU A 51 0.93 4.88 10.22
CA GLU A 51 1.22 6.28 10.58
C GLU A 51 1.63 7.10 9.34
N LEU A 52 2.42 6.51 8.43
CA LEU A 52 2.78 7.15 7.17
C LEU A 52 1.55 7.48 6.32
N VAL A 53 0.59 6.56 6.20
CA VAL A 53 -0.67 6.81 5.47
C VAL A 53 -1.49 7.90 6.14
N LYS A 54 -1.66 7.86 7.47
CA LYS A 54 -2.41 8.89 8.21
C LYS A 54 -1.77 10.28 8.10
N SER A 55 -0.44 10.36 8.03
CA SER A 55 0.26 11.64 7.85
C SER A 55 -0.05 12.31 6.51
N LYS A 56 -0.35 11.51 5.47
CA LYS A 56 -0.63 12.00 4.11
C LYS A 56 -2.12 12.21 3.86
N ILE A 57 -3.00 11.43 4.47
CA ILE A 57 -4.42 11.39 4.14
C ILE A 57 -5.26 11.67 5.38
N LYS A 58 -6.08 12.73 5.32
CA LYS A 58 -6.84 13.23 6.47
C LYS A 58 -8.29 12.76 6.53
N ARG A 59 -8.88 12.35 5.39
CA ARG A 59 -10.27 11.85 5.31
C ARG A 59 -10.42 10.84 4.19
N GLY A 60 -11.41 9.95 4.34
CA GLY A 60 -11.76 8.95 3.34
C GLY A 60 -11.46 7.53 3.79
N LYS A 61 -12.05 6.56 3.11
CA LYS A 61 -11.76 5.15 3.35
C LYS A 61 -10.74 4.70 2.33
N LEU A 62 -9.62 4.18 2.80
CA LEU A 62 -8.47 3.80 2.00
C LEU A 62 -8.17 2.32 2.16
N ASN A 63 -8.02 1.65 1.03
CA ASN A 63 -7.54 0.28 0.94
C ASN A 63 -6.16 0.30 0.29
N LEU A 64 -5.14 -0.05 1.07
CA LEU A 64 -3.76 -0.25 0.66
C LEU A 64 -3.50 -1.74 0.57
N SER A 65 -3.03 -2.22 -0.57
CA SER A 65 -2.67 -3.62 -0.79
C SER A 65 -1.21 -3.69 -1.21
N ILE A 66 -0.41 -4.40 -0.45
CA ILE A 66 1.02 -4.60 -0.69
C ILE A 66 1.23 -6.06 -1.05
N GLN A 67 1.90 -6.31 -2.17
CA GLN A 67 2.32 -7.63 -2.61
C GLN A 67 3.83 -7.64 -2.77
N ILE A 68 4.48 -8.65 -2.20
CA ILE A 68 5.91 -8.88 -2.37
C ILE A 68 6.08 -10.18 -3.16
N LYS A 69 6.82 -10.09 -4.26
CA LYS A 69 7.25 -11.22 -5.08
C LYS A 69 8.76 -11.33 -4.97
N LYS A 70 9.29 -12.53 -4.80
CA LYS A 70 10.73 -12.76 -4.94
C LYS A 70 11.06 -12.74 -6.44
N ASN A 71 12.06 -11.96 -6.83
CA ASN A 71 12.56 -12.04 -8.20
C ASN A 71 13.28 -13.39 -8.30
N GLY A 72 12.79 -14.28 -9.15
CA GLY A 72 13.29 -15.66 -9.30
C GLY A 72 14.64 -15.74 -10.02
N PHE A 73 15.58 -14.85 -9.71
CA PHE A 73 16.98 -15.14 -10.00
C PHE A 73 17.44 -16.14 -8.97
N GLU A 74 17.33 -17.41 -9.35
CA GLU A 74 18.09 -18.50 -8.77
C GLU A 74 19.55 -18.04 -8.70
N ASP A 75 20.09 -17.99 -7.48
CA ASP A 75 21.53 -18.04 -7.26
C ASP A 75 21.97 -19.44 -7.77
N GLU A 76 22.18 -19.57 -9.08
CA GLU A 76 23.10 -20.57 -9.62
C GLU A 76 24.52 -20.05 -9.37
N ALA A 77 25.14 -20.49 -8.27
CA ALA A 77 26.59 -20.65 -8.12
C ALA A 77 26.91 -21.63 -6.99
#